data_AF-A0A847FWN8-F1
#
_entry.id   AF-A0A847FWN8-F1
#
_cell.length_a   1.000
_cell.length_b   1.000
_cell.length_c   1.000
_cell.angle_alpha   90.00
_cell.angle_beta   90.00
_cell.angle_gamma   90.00
#
_symmetry.space_group_name_H-M   'P 1'
#
loop_
_entity.id
_entity.type
_entity.pdbx_description
1 polymer ?
#
loop_
_entity_poly.entity_id
_entity_poly.type
_entity_poly.pdbx_seq_one_letter_code
_entity_poly.pdbx_strand_id
1 'polypeptide(L)'
;MVEGETADPSAVAVSEGEKKKKARPRGQVTVFGTWCKGCGICIEFCPQGVLKANGQGRPVVARPEACTACHWCDSHCPDMAIVVRRLEPDEVEELEELARLAEEGALPAGGDL
;
A
#
# COMPACT_ATOMS: atom_id res chain seq x y z
N MET A 1 -3.12 56.17 0.01
CA MET A 1 -1.71 55.76 0.14
C MET A 1 -1.66 54.83 1.34
N VAL A 2 -1.68 53.52 1.12
CA VAL A 2 -1.28 52.55 2.14
C VAL A 2 -0.31 51.59 1.46
N GLU A 3 0.90 51.62 1.98
CA GLU A 3 2.08 50.83 1.63
C GLU A 3 1.76 49.36 1.98
N GLY A 4 2.06 48.36 1.15
CA GLY A 4 3.41 47.97 0.83
C GLY A 4 4.02 47.22 2.03
N GLU A 5 3.58 45.99 2.31
CA GLU A 5 4.19 45.15 3.33
C GLU A 5 4.50 43.76 2.78
N THR A 6 5.72 43.34 3.11
CA THR A 6 6.57 42.39 2.43
C THR A 6 6.31 40.94 2.85
N ALA A 7 6.66 40.01 1.95
CA ALA A 7 6.65 38.58 2.19
C ALA A 7 7.42 38.16 3.45
N ASP A 8 6.90 37.17 4.17
CA ASP A 8 7.67 36.41 5.15
C ASP A 8 7.85 34.96 4.65
N PRO A 9 9.08 34.56 4.26
CA PRO A 9 9.40 33.20 3.84
C PRO A 9 9.50 32.32 5.09
N SER A 10 8.38 31.71 5.48
CA SER A 10 8.36 30.74 6.57
C SER A 10 9.07 29.45 6.15
N ALA A 11 10.40 29.49 6.21
CA ALA A 11 11.24 28.33 6.35
C ALA A 11 10.92 27.70 7.72
N VAL A 12 10.17 26.59 7.73
CA VAL A 12 10.03 25.77 8.92
C VAL A 12 10.97 24.58 8.82
N ALA A 13 11.89 24.56 9.77
CA ALA A 13 12.91 23.56 10.01
C ALA A 13 12.30 22.15 10.11
N VAL A 14 12.99 21.20 9.47
CA VAL A 14 12.74 19.76 9.62
C VAL A 14 13.41 19.30 10.93
N SER A 15 12.60 18.87 11.90
CA SER A 15 13.11 18.29 13.14
C SER A 15 13.24 16.77 13.04
N GLU A 16 14.39 16.32 13.51
CA GLU A 16 14.89 14.95 13.55
C GLU A 16 14.01 13.93 14.29
N GLY A 17 13.96 12.72 13.69
CA GLY A 17 14.26 11.47 14.39
C GLY A 17 13.22 10.88 15.35
N GLU A 18 12.40 9.95 14.84
CA GLU A 18 11.69 8.97 15.69
C GLU A 18 11.99 7.53 15.24
N LYS A 19 12.35 6.68 16.21
CA LYS A 19 12.65 5.25 16.04
C LYS A 19 11.50 4.57 15.30
N LYS A 20 11.79 4.02 14.10
CA LYS A 20 10.80 3.34 13.25
C LYS A 20 10.18 2.14 13.98
N LYS A 21 9.02 2.33 14.60
CA LYS A 21 8.07 1.25 14.87
C LYS A 21 7.81 0.58 13.52
N LYS A 22 7.92 -0.75 13.42
CA LYS A 22 7.64 -1.45 12.16
C LYS A 22 6.24 -1.04 11.70
N ALA A 23 6.14 -0.51 10.48
CA ALA A 23 4.87 -0.07 9.94
C ALA A 23 4.06 -1.31 9.58
N ARG A 24 2.91 -1.50 10.23
CA ARG A 24 1.91 -2.49 9.84
C ARG A 24 1.22 -2.04 8.55
N PRO A 25 0.81 -2.97 7.66
CA PRO A 25 -0.01 -2.63 6.52
C PRO A 25 -1.32 -2.02 7.00
N ARG A 26 -1.73 -0.92 6.38
CA ARG A 26 -3.07 -0.33 6.57
C ARG A 26 -4.03 -0.71 5.45
N GLY A 27 -3.55 -1.41 4.42
CA GLY A 27 -4.40 -1.81 3.31
C GLY A 27 -3.97 -3.08 2.61
N GLN A 28 -4.95 -3.69 1.94
CA GLN A 28 -4.81 -4.83 1.08
C GLN A 28 -5.07 -4.39 -0.37
N VAL A 29 -4.16 -4.73 -1.28
CA VAL A 29 -4.29 -4.43 -2.71
C VAL A 29 -4.62 -5.71 -3.46
N THR A 30 -5.67 -5.69 -4.26
CA THR A 30 -6.05 -6.79 -5.16
C THR A 30 -6.01 -6.30 -6.60
N VAL A 31 -5.35 -7.05 -7.47
CA VAL A 31 -5.24 -6.74 -8.92
C VAL A 31 -6.02 -7.79 -9.71
N PHE A 32 -7.04 -7.36 -10.44
CA PHE A 32 -7.83 -8.19 -11.34
C PHE A 32 -7.13 -8.31 -12.69
N GLY A 33 -6.32 -9.36 -12.84
CA GLY A 33 -5.44 -9.55 -14.01
C GLY A 33 -6.17 -9.58 -15.36
N THR A 34 -7.42 -10.06 -15.40
CA THR A 34 -8.25 -10.10 -16.61
C THR A 34 -8.62 -8.71 -17.13
N TRP A 35 -8.74 -7.72 -16.24
CA TRP A 35 -9.12 -6.35 -16.58
C TRP A 35 -7.88 -5.48 -16.81
N CYS A 36 -6.78 -5.78 -16.11
CA CYS A 36 -5.53 -5.05 -16.24
C CYS A 36 -4.98 -5.11 -17.68
N LYS A 37 -4.62 -3.96 -18.25
CA LYS A 37 -3.95 -3.86 -19.56
C LYS A 37 -2.42 -3.74 -19.48
N GLY A 38 -1.86 -3.63 -18.27
CA GLY A 38 -0.40 -3.54 -18.07
C GLY A 38 0.19 -2.15 -18.37
N CYS A 39 -0.56 -1.07 -18.17
CA CYS A 39 -0.10 0.30 -18.42
C CYS A 39 0.99 0.80 -17.46
N GLY A 40 1.22 0.12 -16.33
CA GLY A 40 2.28 0.46 -15.36
C GLY A 40 2.05 1.68 -14.47
N ILE A 41 0.99 2.47 -14.69
CA ILE A 41 0.69 3.70 -13.90
C ILE A 41 0.68 3.42 -12.39
N CYS A 42 -0.01 2.36 -11.98
CA CYS A 42 -0.10 1.97 -10.56
C CYS A 42 1.26 1.62 -9.91
N ILE A 43 2.26 1.21 -10.69
CA ILE A 43 3.62 0.91 -10.21
C ILE A 43 4.36 2.22 -9.94
N GLU A 44 4.30 3.16 -10.88
CA GLU A 44 4.99 4.44 -10.82
C GLU A 44 4.44 5.34 -9.70
N PHE A 45 3.11 5.42 -9.59
CA PHE A 45 2.46 6.32 -8.65
C PHE A 45 2.31 5.75 -7.23
N CYS A 46 2.79 4.53 -6.95
CA CYS A 46 2.70 3.97 -5.60
C CYS A 46 3.78 4.59 -4.69
N PRO A 47 3.42 5.47 -3.73
CA PRO A 47 4.42 6.17 -2.91
C PRO A 47 5.19 5.23 -1.96
N GLN A 48 4.66 4.03 -1.73
CA GLN A 48 5.27 3.01 -0.88
C GLN A 48 5.97 1.91 -1.69
N GLY A 49 5.89 1.94 -3.03
CA GLY A 49 6.48 0.92 -3.90
C GLY A 49 5.94 -0.49 -3.64
N VAL A 50 4.64 -0.62 -3.33
CA VAL A 50 3.95 -1.89 -3.06
C VAL A 50 3.85 -2.76 -4.31
N LEU A 51 3.65 -2.13 -5.47
CA LEU A 51 3.47 -2.79 -6.76
C LEU A 51 4.79 -2.83 -7.53
N LYS A 52 5.06 -3.93 -8.24
CA LYS A 52 6.18 -4.07 -9.17
C LYS A 52 5.71 -4.69 -10.48
N ALA A 53 6.47 -4.51 -11.55
CA ALA A 53 6.23 -5.21 -12.80
C ALA A 53 6.69 -6.67 -12.68
N ASN A 54 5.87 -7.60 -13.16
CA ASN A 54 6.31 -8.98 -13.43
C ASN A 54 7.04 -9.05 -14.79
N GLY A 55 7.44 -10.26 -15.21
CA GLY A 55 8.11 -10.49 -16.49
C GLY A 55 7.28 -10.14 -17.74
N GLN A 56 5.99 -9.84 -17.60
CA GLN A 56 5.09 -9.40 -18.68
C GLN A 56 4.71 -7.91 -18.57
N GLY A 57 5.38 -7.15 -17.69
CA GLY A 57 5.07 -5.73 -17.46
C GLY A 57 3.77 -5.48 -16.69
N ARG A 58 3.12 -6.53 -16.16
CA ARG A 58 1.88 -6.42 -15.38
C ARG A 58 2.19 -6.19 -13.90
N PRO A 59 1.38 -5.39 -13.19
CA PRO A 59 1.60 -5.14 -11.78
C PRO A 59 1.36 -6.40 -10.95
N VAL A 60 2.27 -6.67 -10.02
CA VAL A 60 2.15 -7.66 -8.95
C VAL A 60 2.39 -6.98 -7.61
N VAL A 61 1.69 -7.44 -6.57
CA VAL A 61 1.84 -6.93 -5.20
C VAL A 61 3.09 -7.56 -4.60
N ALA A 62 4.19 -6.80 -4.55
CA ALA A 62 5.50 -7.30 -4.12
C ALA A 62 5.79 -7.03 -2.64
N ARG A 63 5.14 -6.03 -2.05
CA ARG A 63 5.30 -5.64 -0.62
C ARG A 63 3.96 -5.27 0.00
N PRO A 64 3.03 -6.23 0.16
CA PRO A 64 1.71 -5.96 0.73
C PRO A 64 1.79 -5.28 2.11
N GLU A 65 2.79 -5.61 2.91
CA GLU A 65 3.05 -5.08 4.25
C GLU A 65 3.28 -3.56 4.30
N ALA A 66 3.70 -2.95 3.18
CA ALA A 66 3.98 -1.51 3.09
C ALA A 66 2.77 -0.67 2.65
N CYS A 67 1.63 -1.29 2.33
CA CYS A 67 0.49 -0.54 1.81
C CYS A 67 -0.17 0.32 2.89
N THR A 68 -0.33 1.61 2.61
CA THR A 68 -0.94 2.60 3.52
C THR A 68 -2.42 2.87 3.24
N ALA A 69 -3.04 2.11 2.33
CA ALA A 69 -4.40 2.37 1.82
C ALA A 69 -4.58 3.83 1.32
N CYS A 70 -3.62 4.33 0.55
CA CYS A 70 -3.65 5.70 0.02
C CYS A 70 -4.48 5.87 -1.26
N HIS A 71 -4.97 4.78 -1.86
CA HIS A 71 -5.81 4.79 -3.06
C HIS A 71 -5.20 5.47 -4.31
N TRP A 72 -3.88 5.58 -4.39
CA TRP A 72 -3.24 6.11 -5.61
C TRP A 72 -3.35 5.13 -6.78
N CYS A 73 -3.17 3.83 -6.53
CA CYS A 73 -3.12 2.81 -7.57
C CYS A 73 -4.50 2.48 -8.17
N ASP A 74 -5.58 2.49 -7.39
CA ASP A 74 -6.95 2.26 -7.89
C ASP A 74 -7.54 3.51 -8.54
N SER A 75 -7.38 4.69 -7.94
CA SER A 75 -7.91 5.95 -8.47
C SER A 75 -7.31 6.33 -9.83
N HIS A 76 -6.06 5.93 -10.09
CA HIS A 76 -5.39 6.20 -11.37
C HIS A 76 -5.45 5.02 -12.34
N CYS A 77 -6.14 3.92 -12.00
CA CYS A 77 -6.27 2.80 -12.91
C CYS A 77 -7.35 3.11 -13.96
N PRO A 78 -7.00 3.29 -15.25
CA PRO A 78 -7.98 3.62 -16.28
C PRO A 78 -8.97 2.48 -16.55
N ASP A 79 -8.57 1.24 -16.26
CA ASP A 79 -9.37 0.03 -16.44
C ASP A 79 -10.09 -0.43 -15.16
N MET A 80 -9.93 0.32 -14.05
CA MET A 80 -10.51 -0.02 -12.74
C MET A 80 -10.17 -1.46 -12.28
N ALA A 81 -8.98 -1.94 -12.65
CA ALA A 81 -8.53 -3.31 -12.43
C ALA A 81 -7.92 -3.55 -11.04
N ILE A 82 -7.97 -2.56 -10.15
CA ILE A 82 -7.34 -2.59 -8.82
C ILE A 82 -8.38 -2.22 -7.77
N VAL A 83 -8.41 -2.98 -6.68
CA VAL A 83 -9.17 -2.65 -5.47
C VAL A 83 -8.22 -2.53 -4.30
N VAL A 84 -8.36 -1.45 -3.55
CA VAL A 84 -7.66 -1.23 -2.28
C VAL A 84 -8.68 -1.29 -1.15
N ARG A 85 -8.45 -2.16 -0.16
CA ARG A 85 -9.26 -2.27 1.05
C ARG A 85 -8.44 -1.80 2.24
N ARG A 86 -9.05 -1.04 3.14
CA ARG A 86 -8.46 -0.74 4.44
C ARG A 86 -8.59 -1.97 5.35
N LEU A 87 -7.51 -2.29 6.05
CA LEU A 87 -7.51 -3.36 7.05
C LEU A 87 -7.73 -2.75 8.43
N GLU A 88 -8.61 -3.36 9.21
CA GLU A 88 -8.75 -3.04 10.63
C GLU A 88 -7.63 -3.69 11.45
N PRO A 89 -7.28 -3.16 12.63
CA PRO A 89 -6.14 -3.64 13.42
C PRO A 89 -6.24 -5.12 13.82
N ASP A 90 -7.45 -5.60 14.11
CA ASP A 90 -7.78 -6.98 14.41
C ASP A 90 -7.55 -7.90 13.21
N GLU A 91 -8.00 -7.50 12.01
CA GLU A 91 -7.73 -8.26 10.77
C GLU A 91 -6.23 -8.41 10.51
N VAL A 92 -5.43 -7.37 10.80
CA VAL A 92 -3.97 -7.42 10.63
C VAL A 92 -3.34 -8.39 11.63
N GLU A 93 -3.81 -8.41 12.88
CA GLU A 93 -3.32 -9.34 13.91
C GLU A 93 -3.63 -10.79 13.53
N GLU A 94 -4.86 -11.07 13.09
CA GLU A 94 -5.28 -12.40 12.65
C GLU A 94 -4.44 -12.89 11.46
N LEU A 95 -4.17 -12.02 10.48
CA LEU A 95 -3.31 -12.34 9.33
C LEU A 95 -1.86 -12.63 9.75
N GLU A 96 -1.31 -11.86 10.69
CA GLU A 96 0.03 -12.08 11.23
C GLU A 96 0.13 -13.40 12.01
N GLU A 97 -0.88 -13.73 12.81
CA GLU A 97 -0.95 -15.00 13.53
C GLU A 97 -1.08 -16.20 12.57
N LEU A 98 -1.95 -16.09 11.55
CA LEU A 98 -2.09 -17.10 10.50
C LEU A 98 -0.78 -17.32 9.74
N ALA A 99 -0.06 -16.24 9.41
CA ALA A 99 1.24 -16.33 8.77
C ALA A 99 2.26 -17.07 9.65
N ARG A 100 2.31 -16.78 10.96
CA ARG A 100 3.17 -17.49 11.92
C ARG A 100 2.83 -18.99 11.98
N LEU A 101 1.55 -19.33 12.10
CA LEU A 101 1.10 -20.73 12.14
C LEU A 101 1.43 -21.49 10.85
N ALA A 102 1.33 -20.82 9.70
CA ALA A 102 1.69 -21.38 8.41
C ALA A 102 3.18 -21.70 8.30
N GLU A 103 4.05 -20.85 8.85
CA GLU A 103 5.50 -21.08 8.92
C GLU A 103 5.86 -22.24 9.86
N GLU A 104 5.11 -22.40 10.96
CA GLU A 104 5.30 -23.48 11.94
C GLU A 104 4.74 -24.83 11.46
N GLY A 105 4.14 -24.89 10.27
CA GLY A 105 3.56 -26.11 9.70
C GLY A 105 2.24 -26.53 10.34
N ALA A 106 1.60 -25.64 11.09
CA ALA A 106 0.34 -25.87 11.78
C ALA A 106 -0.83 -25.19 11.04
N LEU A 107 -1.02 -25.48 9.75
CA LEU A 107 -2.32 -25.16 9.13
C LEU A 107 -3.37 -26.09 9.74
N PRO A 108 -4.53 -25.59 10.19
CA PRO A 108 -5.67 -26.46 10.35
C PRO A 108 -5.95 -27.04 8.96
N ALA A 109 -5.71 -28.34 8.79
CA ALA A 109 -6.15 -29.05 7.60
C ALA A 109 -7.62 -28.65 7.39
N GLY A 110 -7.91 -28.04 6.23
CA GLY A 110 -9.21 -27.46 5.95
C GLY A 110 -10.31 -28.41 6.37
N GLY A 111 -11.15 -27.95 7.30
CA GLY A 111 -12.30 -28.70 7.77
C GLY A 111 -13.25 -28.96 6.62
N ASP A 112 -13.74 -30.19 6.57
CA ASP A 112 -14.58 -30.76 5.55
C ASP A 112 -15.84 -29.92 5.27
N LEU A 113 -16.05 -29.57 4.00
CA LEU A 113 -17.32 -29.16 3.42
C LEU A 113 -17.66 -30.13 2.27
#